data_AF-A0A964E1V7-F1
#
_entry.id   AF-A0A964E1V7-F1
#
_cell.length_a   1.000
_cell.length_b   1.000
_cell.length_c   1.000
_cell.angle_alpha   90.00
_cell.angle_beta   90.00
_cell.angle_gamma   90.00
#
_symmetry.space_group_name_H-M   'P 1'
#
loop_
_entity.id
_entity.type
_entity.pdbx_description
1 polymer ?
#
loop_
_entity_poly.entity_id
_entity_poly.type
_entity_poly.pdbx_seq_one_letter_code
_entity_poly.pdbx_strand_id
1 'polypeptide(L)'
;MPDGKTRIHVPPIVASAFCIKPRGLLTKVQCEKVDDLKEASTEFAAMRALAMRFRGLLRRGNIELLDTWLQNAASSGIHAMRRIAATLRRDTGAVRNANVKPWSNG
;
A
#
# COMPACT_ATOMS: atom_id res chain seq x y z
N MET A 1 4.02 -24.18 -31.45
CA MET A 1 3.98 -22.82 -30.89
C MET A 1 3.85 -22.93 -29.38
N PRO A 2 4.87 -22.64 -28.57
CA PRO A 2 4.62 -22.20 -27.21
C PRO A 2 4.37 -20.67 -27.30
N ASP A 3 3.55 -19.99 -26.49
CA ASP A 3 3.63 -19.94 -25.03
C ASP A 3 2.23 -19.73 -24.44
N GLY A 4 1.67 -20.80 -23.87
CA GLY A 4 0.61 -20.65 -22.88
C GLY A 4 1.21 -19.92 -21.69
N LYS A 5 0.91 -18.62 -21.52
CA LYS A 5 1.22 -17.87 -20.30
C LYS A 5 0.79 -18.73 -19.12
N THR A 6 1.77 -19.32 -18.44
CA THR A 6 1.56 -20.11 -17.23
C THR A 6 0.86 -19.17 -16.26
N ARG A 7 -0.45 -19.37 -16.04
CA ARG A 7 -1.20 -18.56 -15.08
C ARG A 7 -0.55 -18.83 -13.73
N ILE A 8 0.24 -17.86 -13.25
CA ILE A 8 0.90 -17.94 -11.96
C ILE A 8 -0.19 -18.09 -10.90
N HIS A 9 -0.37 -19.32 -10.42
CA HIS A 9 -1.38 -19.64 -9.43
C HIS A 9 -0.78 -19.41 -8.04
N VAL A 10 -0.88 -18.17 -7.56
CA VAL A 10 -0.53 -17.82 -6.18
C VAL A 10 -1.84 -17.68 -5.40
N PRO A 11 -2.04 -18.43 -4.30
CA PRO A 11 -3.22 -18.28 -3.46
C PRO A 11 -3.39 -16.83 -3.00
N PRO A 12 -4.62 -16.29 -2.90
CA PRO A 12 -4.84 -14.88 -2.55
C PRO A 12 -4.16 -14.43 -1.25
N ILE A 13 -4.10 -15.32 -0.27
CA ILE A 13 -3.42 -15.05 1.02
C ILE A 13 -1.90 -14.89 0.85
N VAL A 14 -1.29 -15.68 -0.03
CA VAL A 14 0.13 -15.61 -0.33
C VAL A 14 0.44 -14.35 -1.16
N ALA A 15 -0.41 -14.03 -2.13
CA ALA A 15 -0.30 -12.78 -2.89
C ALA A 15 -0.41 -11.54 -1.99
N SER A 16 -1.32 -11.56 -1.02
CA SER A 16 -1.47 -10.50 -0.02
C SER A 16 -0.22 -10.34 0.84
N ALA A 17 0.35 -11.44 1.33
CA ALA A 17 1.60 -11.41 2.09
C ALA A 17 2.77 -10.84 1.25
N PHE A 18 2.88 -11.26 -0.01
CA PHE A 18 3.87 -10.74 -0.96
C PHE A 18 3.71 -9.25 -1.25
N CYS A 19 2.47 -8.73 -1.21
CA CYS A 19 2.21 -7.31 -1.37
C CYS A 19 2.87 -6.47 -0.27
N ILE A 20 2.82 -6.92 1.00
CA ILE A 20 3.24 -6.14 2.18
C ILE A 20 4.62 -6.50 2.76
N LYS A 21 5.21 -7.63 2.33
CA LYS A 21 6.51 -8.08 2.85
C LYS A 21 7.66 -7.42 2.07
N PRO A 22 8.64 -6.77 2.74
CA PRO A 22 9.83 -6.24 2.06
C PRO A 22 10.71 -7.38 1.52
N ARG A 23 11.49 -7.10 0.47
CA ARG A 23 12.35 -8.11 -0.19
C ARG A 23 13.35 -8.78 0.75
N GLY A 24 13.91 -8.04 1.71
CA GLY A 24 14.83 -8.61 2.70
C GLY A 24 14.21 -9.65 3.64
N LEU A 25 12.88 -9.83 3.64
CA LEU A 25 12.17 -10.85 4.41
C LEU A 25 11.57 -11.95 3.52
N LEU A 26 11.87 -11.95 2.23
CA LEU A 26 11.46 -12.96 1.25
C LEU A 26 12.64 -13.85 0.91
N THR A 27 12.39 -15.15 0.68
CA THR A 27 13.41 -16.02 0.08
C THR A 27 13.62 -15.65 -1.39
N LYS A 28 14.69 -16.15 -2.01
CA LYS A 28 14.98 -15.91 -3.44
C LYS A 28 13.81 -16.32 -4.33
N VAL A 29 13.27 -17.53 -4.12
CA VAL A 29 12.10 -18.05 -4.85
C VAL A 29 10.85 -17.18 -4.66
N GLN A 30 10.66 -16.60 -3.46
CA GLN A 30 9.53 -15.70 -3.22
C GLN A 30 9.72 -14.33 -3.89
N CYS A 31 10.97 -13.86 -3.98
CA CYS A 31 11.30 -12.65 -4.73
C CYS A 31 10.98 -12.81 -6.22
N GLU A 32 11.36 -13.95 -6.82
CA GLU A 32 11.04 -14.28 -8.21
C GLU A 32 9.52 -14.27 -8.43
N LYS A 33 8.74 -14.94 -7.57
CA LYS A 33 7.27 -14.90 -7.64
C LYS A 33 6.69 -13.49 -7.52
N VAL A 34 7.30 -12.62 -6.72
CA VAL A 34 6.88 -11.21 -6.62
C VAL A 34 7.14 -10.47 -7.93
N ASP A 35 8.26 -10.76 -8.60
CA ASP A 35 8.62 -10.12 -9.85
C ASP A 35 7.70 -10.62 -10.98
N ASP A 36 7.44 -11.92 -11.05
CA ASP A 36 6.46 -12.50 -11.97
C ASP A 36 5.04 -11.90 -11.76
N LEU A 37 4.61 -11.73 -10.51
CA LEU A 37 3.31 -11.11 -10.19
C LEU A 37 3.23 -9.64 -10.61
N LYS A 38 4.34 -8.90 -10.55
CA LYS A 38 4.38 -7.50 -11.01
C LYS A 38 4.29 -7.42 -12.53
N GLU A 39 4.95 -8.33 -13.24
CA GLU A 39 4.88 -8.41 -14.70
C GLU A 39 3.49 -8.84 -15.18
N ALA A 40 2.85 -9.75 -14.44
CA ALA A 40 1.52 -10.24 -14.79
C ALA A 40 0.37 -9.26 -14.44
N SER A 41 0.55 -8.36 -13.46
CA SER A 41 -0.51 -7.47 -12.98
C SER A 41 0.01 -6.09 -12.59
N THR A 42 -0.38 -5.09 -13.39
CA THR A 42 -0.13 -3.66 -13.09
C THR A 42 -0.80 -3.23 -11.78
N GLU A 43 -1.97 -3.79 -11.46
CA GLU A 43 -2.67 -3.52 -10.19
C GLU A 43 -1.86 -4.04 -8.99
N PHE A 44 -1.32 -5.26 -9.07
CA PHE A 44 -0.45 -5.80 -8.02
C PHE A 44 0.82 -4.96 -7.86
N ALA A 45 1.45 -4.58 -8.97
CA ALA A 45 2.65 -3.74 -8.96
C ALA A 45 2.38 -2.39 -8.28
N ALA A 46 1.28 -1.72 -8.64
CA ALA A 46 0.89 -0.44 -8.04
C ALA A 46 0.52 -0.58 -6.56
N MET A 47 -0.25 -1.60 -6.20
CA MET A 47 -0.63 -1.88 -4.80
C MET A 47 0.60 -2.10 -3.93
N ARG A 48 1.55 -2.92 -4.41
CA ARG A 48 2.79 -3.22 -3.71
C ARG A 48 3.68 -1.98 -3.55
N ALA A 49 3.78 -1.15 -4.59
CA ALA A 49 4.54 0.09 -4.51
C ALA A 49 3.97 1.05 -3.44
N LEU A 50 2.65 1.21 -3.41
CA LEU A 50 1.97 2.02 -2.40
C LEU A 50 2.16 1.45 -0.99
N ALA A 51 1.99 0.14 -0.81
CA ALA A 51 2.17 -0.52 0.48
C ALA A 51 3.62 -0.39 1.01
N MET A 52 4.61 -0.56 0.14
CA MET A 52 6.03 -0.43 0.52
C MET A 52 6.39 1.01 0.88
N ARG A 53 5.91 2.00 0.12
CA ARG A 53 6.09 3.42 0.45
C ARG A 53 5.45 3.75 1.81
N PHE A 54 4.22 3.30 2.05
CA PHE A 54 3.53 3.52 3.32
C PHE A 54 4.31 2.95 4.51
N ARG A 55 4.80 1.71 4.39
CA ARG A 55 5.66 1.09 5.42
C ARG A 55 6.91 1.92 5.70
N GLY A 56 7.53 2.47 4.66
CA GLY A 56 8.68 3.37 4.78
C GLY A 56 8.33 4.67 5.54
N LEU A 57 7.15 5.23 5.28
CA LEU A 57 6.64 6.42 6.00
C LEU A 57 6.44 6.14 7.48
N LEU A 58 5.76 5.05 7.83
CA LEU A 58 5.52 4.68 9.22
C LEU A 58 6.83 4.50 10.00
N ARG A 59 7.88 3.99 9.36
CA ARG A 59 9.20 3.84 10.00
C ARG A 59 9.93 5.17 10.22
N ARG A 60 9.70 6.17 9.35
CA ARG A 60 10.43 7.45 9.38
C ARG A 60 9.64 8.59 10.04
N GLY A 61 8.33 8.45 10.23
CA GLY A 61 7.47 9.45 10.88
C GLY A 61 7.36 10.78 10.12
N ASN A 62 7.55 10.78 8.79
CA ASN A 62 7.54 12.02 8.00
C ASN A 62 6.12 12.34 7.48
N ILE A 63 5.54 13.42 8.01
CA ILE A 63 4.17 13.89 7.70
C ILE A 63 4.05 14.46 6.28
N GLU A 64 5.06 15.18 5.76
CA GLU A 64 4.99 15.75 4.41
C GLU A 64 4.93 14.66 3.33
N LEU A 65 5.68 13.58 3.55
CA LEU A 65 5.64 12.42 2.68
C LEU A 65 4.35 11.61 2.84
N LEU A 66 3.64 11.72 3.98
CA LEU A 66 2.33 11.12 4.19
C LEU A 66 1.27 11.79 3.31
N ASP A 67 1.22 13.13 3.24
CA ASP A 67 0.26 13.83 2.38
C ASP A 67 0.44 13.46 0.90
N THR A 68 1.69 13.41 0.44
CA THR A 68 2.03 12.95 -0.92
C THR A 68 1.58 11.50 -1.16
N TRP A 69 1.74 10.63 -0.16
CA TRP A 69 1.28 9.25 -0.27
C TRP A 69 -0.24 9.13 -0.29
N LEU A 70 -0.95 9.91 0.53
CA LEU A 70 -2.42 9.95 0.56
C LEU A 70 -3.00 10.38 -0.80
N GLN A 71 -2.38 11.35 -1.46
CA GLN A 71 -2.75 11.76 -2.82
C GLN A 71 -2.55 10.63 -3.83
N ASN A 72 -1.38 9.99 -3.84
CA ASN A 72 -1.08 8.87 -4.73
C ASN A 72 -2.04 7.69 -4.54
N ALA A 73 -2.35 7.34 -3.28
CA ALA A 73 -3.28 6.26 -2.96
C ALA A 73 -4.72 6.58 -3.39
N ALA A 74 -5.17 7.83 -3.22
CA ALA A 74 -6.48 8.29 -3.66
C ALA A 74 -6.65 8.25 -5.20
N SER A 75 -5.57 8.51 -5.95
CA SER A 75 -5.59 8.53 -7.42
C SER A 75 -5.25 7.18 -8.07
N SER A 76 -4.91 6.15 -7.29
CA SER A 76 -4.36 4.88 -7.80
C SER A 76 -5.31 3.97 -8.58
N GLY A 77 -6.61 4.31 -8.69
CA GLY A 77 -7.64 3.44 -9.25
C GLY A 77 -8.01 2.23 -8.36
N ILE A 78 -7.11 1.80 -7.48
CA ILE A 78 -7.27 0.63 -6.60
C ILE A 78 -8.23 0.95 -5.45
N HIS A 79 -9.40 0.31 -5.42
CA HIS A 79 -10.44 0.59 -4.42
C HIS A 79 -9.93 0.47 -2.98
N ALA A 80 -9.16 -0.58 -2.66
CA ALA A 80 -8.61 -0.79 -1.33
C ALA A 80 -7.69 0.38 -0.89
N MET A 81 -6.81 0.84 -1.78
CA MET A 81 -5.89 1.96 -1.49
C MET A 81 -6.64 3.28 -1.32
N ARG A 82 -7.67 3.53 -2.15
CA ARG A 82 -8.55 4.70 -1.99
C ARG A 82 -9.28 4.71 -0.66
N ARG A 83 -9.79 3.55 -0.20
CA ARG A 83 -10.42 3.46 1.13
C ARG A 83 -9.44 3.75 2.26
N ILE A 84 -8.22 3.20 2.20
CA ILE A 84 -7.19 3.48 3.21
C ILE A 84 -6.88 4.98 3.26
N ALA A 85 -6.67 5.62 2.10
CA ALA A 85 -6.41 7.06 2.03
C ALA A 85 -7.56 7.90 2.61
N ALA A 86 -8.81 7.53 2.30
CA ALA A 86 -9.98 8.22 2.82
C ALA A 86 -10.11 8.11 4.34
N THR A 87 -9.85 6.92 4.91
CA THR A 87 -9.85 6.71 6.36
C THR A 87 -8.76 7.53 7.04
N LEU A 88 -7.51 7.45 6.57
CA LEU A 88 -6.40 8.19 7.18
C LEU A 88 -6.56 9.71 7.10
N ARG A 89 -7.17 10.23 6.02
CA ARG A 89 -7.50 11.66 5.92
C ARG A 89 -8.53 12.10 6.95
N ARG A 90 -9.56 11.28 7.21
CA ARG A 90 -10.55 11.57 8.26
C ARG A 90 -9.90 11.59 9.63
N ASP A 91 -9.04 10.63 9.94
CA ASP A 91 -8.37 10.56 11.23
C ASP A 91 -7.42 11.75 11.42
N THR A 92 -6.67 12.12 10.38
CA THR A 92 -5.78 13.30 10.40
C THR A 92 -6.60 14.60 10.54
N GLY A 93 -7.73 14.70 9.84
CA GLY A 93 -8.65 15.82 9.96
C GLY A 93 -9.27 15.91 11.36
N ALA A 94 -9.64 14.80 11.97
CA ALA A 94 -10.16 14.76 13.33
C ALA A 94 -9.11 15.24 14.35
N VAL A 95 -7.85 14.82 14.23
CA VAL A 95 -6.74 15.28 15.09
C VAL A 95 -6.47 16.78 14.88
N ARG A 96 -6.44 17.26 13.64
CA ARG A 96 -6.26 18.69 13.36
C ARG A 96 -7.43 19.52 13.89
N ASN A 97 -8.65 19.07 13.70
CA ASN A 97 -9.86 19.76 14.17
C ASN A 97 -9.97 19.76 15.70
N ALA A 98 -9.50 18.70 16.37
CA ALA A 98 -9.41 18.64 17.83
C ALA A 98 -8.46 19.68 18.41
N ASN A 99 -7.42 20.10 17.67
CA ASN A 99 -6.52 21.19 18.06
C ASN A 99 -7.08 22.60 17.81
N VAL A 100 -8.12 22.75 16.98
CA VAL A 100 -8.69 24.06 16.62
C VAL A 100 -9.85 24.47 17.55
N LYS A 101 -10.43 23.54 18.32
CA LYS A 101 -11.41 23.87 19.34
C LYS A 101 -10.72 23.93 20.71
N PRO A 102 -10.83 25.03 21.48
CA PRO A 102 -10.45 24.99 22.89
C PRO A 102 -11.29 23.89 23.53
N TRP A 103 -10.65 23.04 24.33
CA TRP A 103 -11.33 22.10 25.19
C TRP A 103 -12.43 22.86 25.95
N SER A 104 -13.70 22.54 25.68
CA SER A 104 -14.77 23.00 26.54
C SER A 104 -14.67 22.14 27.79
N ASN A 105 -14.02 22.68 28.82
CA ASN A 105 -14.02 22.07 30.14
C ASN A 105 -15.48 21.88 30.55
N GLY A 106 -15.88 20.62 30.72
CA GLY A 106 -17.08 20.28 31.48
C GLY A 106 -16.89 20.60 32.96
#